data_AF-A0A7C6EN41-F1
#
_entry.id   AF-A0A7C6EN41-F1
#
_cell.length_a   1.000
_cell.length_b   1.000
_cell.length_c   1.000
_cell.angle_alpha   90.00
_cell.angle_beta   90.00
_cell.angle_gamma   90.00
#
_symmetry.space_group_name_H-M   'P 1'
#
loop_
_entity.id
_entity.type
_entity.pdbx_description
1 polymer ?
#
loop_
_entity_poly.entity_id
_entity_poly.type
_entity_poly.pdbx_seq_one_letter_code
_entity_poly.pdbx_strand_id
1 'polypeptide(L)'
;MKILHVFNSEGQILSSLGEIFDVPKDFEPMKYAPMFGAPLIFSCAKDGRIFGLNPHRDEFLVFRNRRLEAVIKGSNEIYEPVTQRVTQIGRSFTSPAATILPPQKYILVYFVSYKNHARIADIFLNSKQVGSLNLLGELMATDYEGKLYLISQEEYPKVIRCPITKQ
;
A
#
# COMPACT_ATOMS: atom_id res chain seq x y z
N MET A 1 21.02 -0.03 -0.91
CA MET A 1 20.50 -0.61 0.36
C MET A 1 19.51 -1.73 0.06
N LYS A 2 19.61 -2.89 0.72
CA LYS A 2 18.61 -3.99 0.62
C LYS A 2 17.49 -3.73 1.63
N ILE A 3 16.25 -3.89 1.20
CA ILE A 3 15.05 -3.37 1.89
C ILE A 3 14.03 -4.48 2.18
N LEU A 4 13.93 -5.49 1.30
CA LEU A 4 13.06 -6.64 1.48
C LEU A 4 13.92 -7.91 1.54
N HIS A 5 13.83 -8.65 2.64
CA HIS A 5 14.55 -9.89 2.84
C HIS A 5 13.56 -11.06 2.92
N VAL A 6 13.83 -12.14 2.21
CA VAL A 6 13.06 -13.38 2.28
C VAL A 6 13.90 -14.41 3.01
N PHE A 7 13.34 -15.06 4.01
CA PHE A 7 13.99 -16.08 4.83
C PHE A 7 13.31 -17.44 4.63
N ASN A 8 14.04 -18.54 4.81
CA ASN A 8 13.43 -19.87 4.98
C ASN A 8 12.95 -20.07 6.43
N SER A 9 12.36 -21.23 6.70
CA SER A 9 11.90 -21.64 8.03
C SER A 9 13.03 -21.69 9.07
N GLU A 10 14.27 -21.88 8.62
CA GLU A 10 15.46 -21.94 9.46
C GLU A 10 16.08 -20.55 9.72
N GLY A 11 15.47 -19.48 9.20
CA GLY A 11 15.95 -18.10 9.39
C GLY A 11 17.14 -17.72 8.48
N GLN A 12 17.47 -18.53 7.48
CA GLN A 12 18.49 -18.23 6.49
C GLN A 12 17.92 -17.34 5.39
N ILE A 13 18.71 -16.35 4.96
CA ILE A 13 18.31 -15.44 3.87
C ILE A 13 18.30 -16.20 2.54
N LEU A 14 17.12 -16.35 1.95
CA LEU A 14 16.91 -16.90 0.61
C LEU A 14 17.12 -15.85 -0.48
N SER A 15 16.72 -14.60 -0.22
CA SER A 15 16.91 -13.50 -1.16
C SER A 15 16.80 -12.13 -0.49
N SER A 16 17.26 -11.11 -1.19
CA SER A 16 17.08 -9.73 -0.76
C SER A 16 16.90 -8.81 -1.96
N LEU A 17 15.86 -7.98 -1.93
CA LEU A 17 15.60 -6.92 -2.89
C LEU A 17 15.93 -5.57 -2.25
N GLY A 18 16.55 -4.68 -3.01
CA GLY A 18 16.99 -3.36 -2.56
C GLY A 18 16.70 -2.27 -3.58
N GLU A 19 16.70 -1.02 -3.11
CA GLU A 19 16.49 0.21 -3.90
C GLU A 19 15.29 0.12 -4.84
N ILE A 20 14.11 0.20 -4.23
CA ILE A 20 12.83 -0.06 -4.90
C ILE A 20 12.33 1.19 -5.64
N PHE A 21 12.69 2.37 -5.16
CA PHE A 21 12.18 3.65 -5.65
C PHE A 21 13.28 4.66 -5.90
N ASP A 22 13.10 5.44 -6.96
CA ASP A 22 13.88 6.65 -7.19
C ASP A 22 13.51 7.70 -6.13
N VAL A 23 14.48 8.09 -5.31
CA VAL A 23 14.29 9.15 -4.31
C VAL A 23 14.35 10.51 -5.02
N PRO A 24 13.35 11.39 -4.87
CA PRO A 24 13.40 12.74 -5.42
C PRO A 24 14.59 13.54 -4.86
N LYS A 25 15.13 14.46 -5.67
CA LYS A 25 16.31 15.27 -5.30
C LYS A 25 16.16 15.99 -3.96
N ASP A 26 14.95 16.45 -3.63
CA ASP A 26 14.66 17.15 -2.37
C ASP A 26 14.89 16.27 -1.13
N PHE A 27 14.90 14.95 -1.30
CA PHE A 27 15.16 13.94 -0.27
C PHE A 27 16.50 13.22 -0.47
N GLU A 28 17.32 13.61 -1.44
CA GLU A 28 18.63 13.01 -1.72
C GLU A 28 19.55 12.94 -0.48
N PRO A 29 19.63 13.97 0.40
CA PRO A 29 20.42 13.89 1.63
C PRO A 29 19.94 12.80 2.61
N MET A 30 18.72 12.31 2.43
CA MET A 30 18.05 11.32 3.29
C MET A 30 17.76 10.00 2.56
N LYS A 31 18.30 9.78 1.35
CA LYS A 31 17.99 8.60 0.53
C LYS A 31 18.29 7.26 1.20
N TYR A 32 19.19 7.25 2.19
CA TYR A 32 19.53 6.05 2.96
C TYR A 32 18.62 5.82 4.17
N ALA A 33 17.76 6.78 4.53
CA ALA A 33 16.74 6.57 5.54
C ALA A 33 15.63 5.69 4.93
N PRO A 34 15.26 4.56 5.57
CA PRO A 34 14.35 3.57 4.99
C PRO A 34 13.06 4.15 4.42
N MET A 35 12.45 5.11 5.12
CA MET A 35 11.16 5.70 4.75
C MET A 35 11.13 6.42 3.39
N PHE A 36 12.30 6.79 2.82
CA PHE A 36 12.37 7.43 1.49
C PHE A 36 12.75 6.44 0.39
N GLY A 37 13.44 5.34 0.72
CA GLY A 37 13.85 4.33 -0.26
C GLY A 37 12.95 3.09 -0.31
N ALA A 38 12.00 2.97 0.63
CA ALA A 38 11.18 1.78 0.86
C ALA A 38 9.69 2.12 1.08
N PRO A 39 8.78 1.18 0.81
CA PRO A 39 7.40 1.28 1.29
C PRO A 39 7.37 1.24 2.82
N LEU A 40 6.44 1.99 3.42
CA LEU A 40 6.19 1.91 4.87
C LEU A 40 5.53 0.58 5.25
N ILE A 41 4.66 0.06 4.37
CA ILE A 41 3.92 -1.19 4.53
C ILE A 41 4.14 -2.04 3.29
N PHE A 42 4.40 -3.33 3.52
CA PHE A 42 4.32 -4.36 2.48
C PHE A 42 3.07 -5.19 2.69
N SER A 43 2.35 -5.49 1.60
CA SER A 43 1.24 -6.44 1.61
C SER A 43 1.62 -7.69 0.83
N CYS A 44 1.11 -8.86 1.22
CA CYS A 44 1.44 -10.13 0.58
C CYS A 44 0.17 -10.89 0.19
N ALA A 45 0.19 -11.51 -0.99
CA ALA A 45 -0.85 -12.40 -1.46
C ALA A 45 -0.48 -13.87 -1.28
N LYS A 46 -1.52 -14.71 -1.20
CA LYS A 46 -1.38 -16.17 -1.09
C LYS A 46 -0.64 -16.82 -2.26
N ASP A 47 -0.64 -16.17 -3.43
CA ASP A 47 0.05 -16.65 -4.64
C ASP A 47 1.54 -16.24 -4.72
N GLY A 48 2.07 -15.67 -3.64
CA GLY A 48 3.46 -15.27 -3.50
C GLY A 48 3.78 -13.88 -4.04
N ARG A 49 2.79 -13.10 -4.50
CA ARG A 49 3.00 -11.69 -4.84
C ARG A 49 3.19 -10.85 -3.58
N ILE A 50 4.10 -9.89 -3.66
CA ILE A 50 4.37 -8.89 -2.63
C ILE A 50 4.11 -7.52 -3.25
N PHE A 51 3.44 -6.65 -2.53
CA PHE A 51 3.04 -5.32 -2.96
C PHE A 51 3.69 -4.27 -2.08
N GLY A 52 4.14 -3.17 -2.69
CA GLY A 52 4.67 -2.02 -1.98
C GLY A 52 4.21 -0.72 -2.62
N LEU A 53 3.67 0.20 -1.83
CA LEU A 53 3.31 1.55 -2.27
C LEU A 53 4.57 2.41 -2.43
N ASN A 54 4.66 3.17 -3.52
CA ASN A 54 5.70 4.17 -3.69
C ASN A 54 5.42 5.37 -2.75
N PRO A 55 6.37 5.75 -1.87
CA PRO A 55 6.18 6.89 -0.97
C PRO A 55 6.17 8.25 -1.69
N HIS A 56 6.64 8.33 -2.94
CA HIS A 56 6.82 9.60 -3.66
C HIS A 56 5.83 9.80 -4.82
N ARG A 57 5.19 8.74 -5.28
CA ARG A 57 4.26 8.75 -6.43
C ARG A 57 3.09 7.84 -6.13
N ASP A 58 1.92 8.18 -6.66
CA ASP A 58 0.75 7.31 -6.58
C ASP A 58 0.89 6.12 -7.55
N GLU A 59 1.73 5.18 -7.15
CA GLU A 59 1.96 3.92 -7.83
C GLU A 59 2.34 2.85 -6.82
N PHE A 60 2.08 1.60 -7.14
CA PHE A 60 2.51 0.47 -6.34
C PHE A 60 3.21 -0.56 -7.21
N LEU A 61 4.12 -1.29 -6.58
CA LEU A 61 4.99 -2.25 -7.23
C LEU A 61 4.52 -3.65 -6.87
N VAL A 62 4.57 -4.55 -7.85
CA VAL A 62 4.25 -5.97 -7.70
C VAL A 62 5.52 -6.77 -7.87
N PHE A 63 5.92 -7.47 -6.82
CA PHE A 63 7.05 -8.39 -6.82
C PHE A 63 6.56 -9.82 -6.75
N ARG A 64 7.24 -10.71 -7.47
CA ARG A 64 7.03 -12.16 -7.35
C ARG A 64 8.31 -12.88 -7.73
N ASN A 65 8.52 -14.07 -7.15
CA ASN A 65 9.68 -14.90 -7.47
C ASN A 65 11.01 -14.13 -7.42
N ARG A 66 11.11 -13.15 -6.51
CA ARG A 66 12.29 -12.30 -6.27
C ARG A 66 12.57 -11.26 -7.37
N ARG A 67 11.58 -10.91 -8.20
CA ARG A 67 11.70 -9.91 -9.28
C ARG A 67 10.52 -8.93 -9.25
N LEU A 68 10.76 -7.73 -9.76
CA LEU A 68 9.70 -6.77 -10.05
C LEU A 68 8.93 -7.26 -11.29
N GLU A 69 7.64 -7.55 -11.15
CA GLU A 69 6.76 -7.94 -12.25
C GLU A 69 6.05 -6.74 -12.88
N ALA A 70 5.66 -5.75 -12.07
CA ALA A 70 4.93 -4.59 -12.57
C ALA A 70 5.10 -3.35 -11.67
N VAL A 71 4.99 -2.18 -12.29
CA VAL A 71 4.74 -0.88 -11.66
C VAL A 71 3.35 -0.44 -12.11
N ILE A 72 2.41 -0.26 -11.17
CA ILE A 72 1.01 0.05 -11.45
C ILE A 72 0.71 1.45 -10.93
N LYS A 73 0.35 2.35 -11.83
CA LYS A 73 0.04 3.76 -11.50
C LYS A 73 -1.42 3.89 -11.09
N GLY A 74 -1.63 4.61 -9.99
CA GLY A 74 -2.93 5.04 -9.50
C GLY A 74 -3.23 6.49 -9.85
N SER A 75 -4.42 6.91 -9.44
CA SER A 75 -4.90 8.28 -9.42
C SER A 75 -5.92 8.38 -8.28
N ASN A 76 -5.40 8.50 -7.06
CA ASN A 76 -6.17 8.61 -5.83
C ASN A 76 -6.12 10.04 -5.30
N GLU A 77 -7.28 10.61 -5.01
CA GLU A 77 -7.40 11.99 -4.52
C GLU A 77 -6.90 12.21 -3.10
N ILE A 78 -6.81 11.15 -2.28
CA ILE A 78 -6.29 11.21 -0.91
C ILE A 78 -4.84 10.73 -0.79
N TYR A 79 -4.22 10.29 -1.89
CA TYR A 79 -2.79 10.00 -1.89
C TYR A 79 -2.01 11.31 -1.74
N GLU A 80 -1.12 11.35 -0.75
CA GLU A 80 -0.18 12.44 -0.56
C GLU A 80 1.24 11.85 -0.53
N PRO A 81 2.14 12.30 -1.42
CA PRO A 81 3.52 11.84 -1.39
C PRO A 81 4.19 12.26 -0.08
N VAL A 82 5.33 11.64 0.23
CA VAL A 82 6.12 12.01 1.40
C VAL A 82 6.33 13.52 1.46
N THR A 83 5.93 14.12 2.57
CA THR A 83 6.16 15.54 2.85
C THR A 83 7.08 15.72 4.03
N GLN A 84 7.85 16.80 4.01
CA GLN A 84 8.65 17.27 5.14
C GLN A 84 8.12 18.60 5.65
N ARG A 85 8.09 18.77 6.96
CA ARG A 85 7.76 20.04 7.63
C ARG A 85 8.82 20.36 8.68
N VAL A 86 9.28 21.61 8.69
CA VAL A 86 10.13 22.10 9.77
C VAL A 86 9.25 22.38 11.00
N THR A 87 9.65 21.85 12.14
CA THR A 87 8.97 22.05 13.43
C THR A 87 9.90 22.80 14.38
N GLN A 88 9.37 23.27 15.52
CA GLN A 88 10.17 23.96 16.54
C GLN A 88 11.33 23.10 17.10
N ILE A 89 11.21 21.77 17.01
CA ILE A 89 12.17 20.80 17.58
C ILE A 89 12.93 20.01 16.50
N GLY A 90 12.76 20.33 15.21
CA GLY A 90 13.47 19.64 14.13
C GLY A 90 12.67 19.52 12.83
N ARG A 91 12.65 18.32 12.25
CA ARG A 91 11.91 18.00 11.02
C ARG A 91 10.91 16.88 11.28
N SER A 92 9.70 17.05 10.79
CA SER A 92 8.66 16.03 10.78
C SER A 92 8.45 15.56 9.35
N PHE A 93 8.19 14.26 9.20
CA PHE A 93 7.88 13.63 7.93
C PHE A 93 6.53 12.94 8.00
N THR A 94 5.75 13.07 6.95
CA THR A 94 4.50 12.34 6.76
C THR A 94 4.67 11.48 5.51
N SER A 95 4.43 10.17 5.64
CA SER A 95 4.56 9.21 4.55
C SER A 95 3.24 8.52 4.30
N PRO A 96 2.84 8.29 3.03
CA PRO A 96 1.64 7.56 2.71
C PRO A 96 1.80 6.09 3.08
N ALA A 97 0.69 5.48 3.45
CA ALA A 97 0.59 4.06 3.71
C ALA A 97 -0.69 3.53 3.08
N ALA A 98 -0.61 2.33 2.49
CA ALA A 98 -1.76 1.66 1.94
C ALA A 98 -1.68 0.15 2.20
N THR A 99 -2.84 -0.44 2.43
CA THR A 99 -3.01 -1.89 2.45
C THR A 99 -3.41 -2.34 1.04
N ILE A 100 -2.68 -3.31 0.47
CA ILE A 100 -2.92 -3.78 -0.90
C ILE A 100 -3.42 -5.23 -0.85
N LEU A 101 -4.65 -5.45 -1.30
CA LEU A 101 -5.33 -6.75 -1.22
C LEU A 101 -5.78 -7.18 -2.62
N PRO A 102 -5.48 -8.40 -3.09
CA PRO A 102 -5.92 -8.86 -4.41
C PRO A 102 -7.09 -9.86 -4.36
N PRO A 103 -8.34 -9.40 -4.21
CA PRO A 103 -9.52 -10.25 -4.28
C PRO A 103 -9.80 -10.70 -5.72
N GLN A 104 -9.84 -12.02 -5.94
CA GLN A 104 -10.10 -12.64 -7.25
C GLN A 104 -9.22 -12.05 -8.37
N LYS A 105 -9.84 -11.36 -9.34
CA LYS A 105 -9.21 -10.75 -10.51
C LYS A 105 -8.79 -9.29 -10.27
N TYR A 106 -9.14 -8.71 -9.13
CA TYR A 106 -8.87 -7.32 -8.82
C TYR A 106 -7.64 -7.19 -7.92
N ILE A 107 -7.06 -5.99 -7.92
CA ILE A 107 -6.19 -5.51 -6.86
C ILE A 107 -6.88 -4.30 -6.24
N LEU A 108 -7.01 -4.29 -4.93
CA LEU A 108 -7.50 -3.16 -4.15
C LEU A 108 -6.32 -2.47 -3.48
N VAL A 109 -6.23 -1.15 -3.63
CA VAL A 109 -5.29 -0.31 -2.88
C VAL A 109 -6.09 0.54 -1.91
N TYR A 110 -6.00 0.22 -0.63
CA TYR A 110 -6.79 0.84 0.43
C TYR A 110 -6.00 1.91 1.17
N PHE A 111 -6.52 3.13 1.12
CA PHE A 111 -5.98 4.32 1.77
C PHE A 111 -6.90 4.80 2.90
N VAL A 112 -6.28 5.34 3.95
CA VAL A 112 -6.95 6.09 5.02
C VAL A 112 -6.35 7.48 5.08
N SER A 113 -7.17 8.50 4.85
CA SER A 113 -6.73 9.89 4.98
C SER A 113 -6.56 10.27 6.44
N TYR A 114 -5.40 10.82 6.79
CA TYR A 114 -5.16 11.37 8.12
C TYR A 114 -5.87 12.72 8.35
N LYS A 115 -6.35 13.38 7.29
CA LYS A 115 -6.96 14.72 7.37
C LYS A 115 -8.45 14.68 7.72
N ASN A 116 -9.18 13.78 7.07
CA ASN A 116 -10.64 13.71 7.15
C ASN A 116 -11.15 12.29 7.43
N HIS A 117 -10.26 11.34 7.72
CA HIS A 117 -10.59 9.92 7.95
C HIS A 117 -11.34 9.25 6.79
N ALA A 118 -11.27 9.81 5.57
CA ALA A 118 -11.80 9.16 4.39
C ALA A 118 -11.10 7.81 4.15
N ARG A 119 -11.90 6.82 3.78
CA ARG A 119 -11.49 5.43 3.56
C ARG A 119 -11.78 5.08 2.11
N ILE A 120 -10.75 5.06 1.27
CA ILE A 120 -10.90 4.84 -0.17
C ILE A 120 -10.15 3.59 -0.58
N ALA A 121 -10.81 2.69 -1.31
CA ALA A 121 -10.17 1.57 -1.97
C ALA A 121 -10.22 1.73 -3.49
N ASP A 122 -9.07 1.97 -4.11
CA ASP A 122 -8.94 1.95 -5.56
C ASP A 122 -8.98 0.53 -6.08
N ILE A 123 -9.72 0.32 -7.17
CA ILE A 123 -9.88 -0.97 -7.81
C ILE A 123 -9.05 -0.99 -9.08
N PHE A 124 -8.19 -2.00 -9.21
CA PHE A 124 -7.40 -2.26 -10.39
C PHE A 124 -7.79 -3.60 -11.03
N LEU A 125 -7.89 -3.61 -12.35
CA LEU A 125 -8.08 -4.80 -13.17
C LEU A 125 -7.06 -4.75 -14.31
N ASN A 126 -6.29 -5.82 -14.49
CA ASN A 126 -5.25 -5.91 -15.53
C ASN A 126 -4.31 -4.68 -15.52
N SER A 127 -3.84 -4.29 -14.32
CA SER A 127 -2.94 -3.15 -14.08
C SER A 127 -3.49 -1.78 -14.49
N LYS A 128 -4.81 -1.65 -14.65
CA LYS A 128 -5.49 -0.37 -14.87
C LYS A 128 -6.45 -0.09 -13.72
N GLN A 129 -6.44 1.12 -13.19
CA GLN A 129 -7.48 1.58 -12.28
C GLN A 129 -8.81 1.61 -13.02
N VAL A 130 -9.83 0.96 -12.47
CA VAL A 130 -11.18 0.86 -13.05
C VAL A 130 -12.24 1.55 -12.20
N GLY A 131 -11.84 2.13 -11.07
CA GLY A 131 -12.71 2.90 -10.18
C GLY A 131 -12.14 2.95 -8.76
N SER A 132 -12.90 3.56 -7.87
CA SER A 132 -12.58 3.72 -6.45
C SER A 132 -13.85 3.55 -5.62
N LEU A 133 -13.73 3.02 -4.41
CA LEU A 133 -14.83 2.81 -3.48
C LEU A 133 -14.61 3.60 -2.20
N ASN A 134 -15.62 4.38 -1.80
CA ASN A 134 -15.70 4.90 -0.45
C ASN A 134 -16.20 3.79 0.49
N LEU A 135 -15.41 3.44 1.51
CA LEU A 135 -15.72 2.35 2.43
C LEU A 135 -16.33 2.89 3.73
N LEU A 136 -17.38 2.21 4.20
CA LEU A 136 -18.10 2.53 5.45
C LEU A 136 -17.34 2.10 6.72
N GLY A 137 -16.12 1.59 6.59
CA GLY A 137 -15.35 1.03 7.69
C GLY A 137 -13.92 0.71 7.26
N GLU A 138 -13.10 0.30 8.21
CA GLU A 138 -11.71 -0.06 7.97
C GLU A 138 -11.61 -1.44 7.32
N LEU A 139 -10.92 -1.52 6.17
CA LEU A 139 -10.75 -2.77 5.44
C LEU A 139 -9.74 -3.67 6.13
N MET A 140 -10.22 -4.79 6.66
CA MET A 140 -9.41 -5.75 7.40
C MET A 140 -8.93 -6.91 6.54
N ALA A 141 -9.80 -7.43 5.66
CA ALA A 141 -9.50 -8.62 4.89
C ALA A 141 -10.36 -8.74 3.63
N THR A 142 -9.93 -9.66 2.75
CA THR A 142 -10.74 -10.15 1.63
C THR A 142 -10.75 -11.67 1.62
N ASP A 143 -11.84 -12.29 1.15
CA ASP A 143 -11.91 -13.74 0.94
C ASP A 143 -11.67 -14.14 -0.52
N TYR A 144 -11.70 -15.46 -0.78
CA TYR A 144 -11.51 -16.04 -2.10
C TYR A 144 -12.69 -15.75 -3.06
N GLU A 145 -13.86 -15.43 -2.51
CA GLU A 145 -15.03 -14.99 -3.28
C GLU A 145 -15.02 -13.47 -3.55
N GLY A 146 -13.93 -12.78 -3.19
CA GLY A 146 -13.78 -11.36 -3.40
C GLY A 146 -14.72 -10.50 -2.54
N LYS A 147 -15.23 -11.05 -1.43
CA LYS A 147 -15.92 -10.25 -0.41
C LYS A 147 -14.91 -9.47 0.40
N LEU A 148 -15.29 -8.25 0.75
CA LEU A 148 -14.56 -7.36 1.63
C LEU A 148 -15.11 -7.50 3.05
N TYR A 149 -14.21 -7.52 4.02
CA TYR A 149 -14.53 -7.54 5.45
C TYR A 149 -14.05 -6.24 6.06
N LEU A 150 -15.02 -5.41 6.46
CA LEU A 150 -14.78 -4.11 7.05
C LEU A 150 -15.15 -4.13 8.53
N ILE A 151 -14.40 -3.42 9.38
CA ILE A 151 -14.83 -3.10 10.74
C ILE A 151 -15.36 -1.68 10.78
N SER A 152 -16.51 -1.48 11.40
CA SER A 152 -17.07 -0.17 11.67
C SER A 152 -17.40 -0.06 13.15
N GLN A 153 -17.11 1.11 13.73
CA GLN A 153 -17.49 1.46 15.10
C GLN A 153 -18.57 2.55 15.11
N GLU A 154 -19.17 2.86 13.95
CA GLU A 154 -20.28 3.79 13.87
C GLU A 154 -21.52 3.15 14.52
N GLU A 155 -22.05 3.84 15.55
CA GLU A 155 -23.12 3.41 16.47
C GLU A 155 -22.72 2.30 17.45
N TYR A 156 -22.17 1.20 16.95
CA TYR A 156 -21.64 0.08 17.73
C TYR A 156 -20.63 -0.75 16.91
N PRO A 157 -19.74 -1.51 17.56
CA PRO A 157 -18.77 -2.36 16.86
C PRO A 157 -19.46 -3.43 16.01
N LYS A 158 -19.21 -3.43 14.70
CA LYS A 158 -19.78 -4.39 13.74
C LYS A 158 -18.79 -4.75 12.64
N VAL A 159 -18.97 -5.95 12.10
CA VAL A 159 -18.28 -6.42 10.90
C VAL A 159 -19.23 -6.33 9.72
N ILE A 160 -18.83 -5.62 8.67
CA ILE A 160 -19.58 -5.48 7.42
C ILE A 160 -18.93 -6.38 6.37
N ARG A 161 -19.73 -7.27 5.77
CA ARG A 161 -19.32 -8.10 4.62
C ARG A 161 -20.01 -7.62 3.36
N CYS A 162 -19.26 -7.19 2.35
CA CYS A 162 -19.82 -6.68 1.10
C CYS A 162 -19.07 -7.20 -0.14
N PRO A 163 -19.75 -7.38 -1.29
CA PRO A 163 -19.07 -7.67 -2.56
C PRO A 163 -18.44 -6.41 -3.16
N ILE A 164 -17.45 -6.60 -4.04
CA ILE A 164 -17.00 -5.53 -4.96
C ILE A 164 -18.04 -5.41 -6.07
N THR A 165 -18.95 -4.45 -5.96
CA THR A 165 -19.88 -4.07 -7.03
C THR A 165 -19.46 -2.71 -7.59
N LYS A 166 -19.36 -2.60 -8.92
CA LYS A 166 -19.25 -1.29 -9.56
C LYS A 166 -20.50 -0.49 -9.20
N GLN A 167 -20.33 0.70 -8.63
CA GLN A 167 -21.38 1.71 -8.62
C GLN A 167 -21.46 2.36 -10.00
#